data_AF-A0A1F8PAH0-F1
#
_entry.id   AF-A0A1F8PAH0-F1
#
_cell.length_a   1.000
_cell.length_b   1.000
_cell.length_c   1.000
_cell.angle_alpha   90.00
_cell.angle_beta   90.00
_cell.angle_gamma   90.00
#
_symmetry.space_group_name_H-M   'P 1'
#
loop_
_entity.id
_entity.type
_entity.pdbx_description
1 polymer ?
#
loop_
_entity_poly.entity_id
_entity_poly.type
_entity_poly.pdbx_seq_one_letter_code
_entity_poly.pdbx_strand_id
1 'polypeptide(L)' 'MEELGLEGEIVSFVGYYSFFERNQLILAFHVRAQGEIQLGEELEEVKLIPPDKVRPWSMGTGPALRDWLISQKVLSTD' A
#
# COMPACT_ATOMS: atom_id res chain seq x y z
N MET A 1 10.80 14.86 -4.22
CA MET A 1 9.78 14.33 -3.29
C MET A 1 9.60 12.88 -3.68
N GLU A 2 9.81 11.91 -2.78
CA GLU A 2 9.93 10.51 -3.23
C GLU A 2 8.62 9.94 -3.79
N GLU A 3 8.81 9.16 -4.85
CA GLU A 3 7.86 8.50 -5.76
C GLU A 3 6.75 9.36 -6.40
N LEU A 4 5.78 9.91 -5.66
CA LEU A 4 4.54 10.48 -6.23
C LEU A 4 4.32 11.97 -6.04
N GLY A 5 5.21 12.66 -5.33
CA GLY A 5 5.04 14.10 -5.11
C GLY A 5 3.81 14.46 -4.26
N LEU A 6 3.39 13.61 -3.33
CA LEU A 6 2.24 13.87 -2.45
C LEU A 6 2.68 14.17 -1.00
N GLU A 7 1.88 14.99 -0.32
CA GLU A 7 1.96 15.19 1.13
C GLU A 7 1.17 14.09 1.84
N GLY A 8 1.84 13.32 2.70
CA GLY A 8 1.25 12.15 3.38
C GLY A 8 1.10 12.34 4.88
N GLU A 9 -0.05 11.92 5.42
CA GLU A 9 -0.32 11.76 6.85
C GLU A 9 -0.47 10.27 7.16
N ILE A 10 0.31 9.75 8.11
CA ILE A 10 0.13 8.37 8.60
C ILE A 10 -1.17 8.29 9.39
N VAL A 11 -2.11 7.48 8.90
CA VAL A 11 -3.39 7.22 9.56
C VAL A 11 -3.26 6.07 10.55
N SER A 12 -2.60 4.99 10.16
CA SER A 12 -2.40 3.83 11.02
C SER A 12 -1.24 2.95 10.55
N PHE A 13 -0.63 2.25 11.50
CA PHE A 13 0.25 1.13 11.18
C PHE A 13 -0.61 -0.08 10.80
N VAL A 14 -0.33 -0.69 9.64
CA VAL A 14 -1.04 -1.88 9.16
C VAL A 14 -0.39 -3.13 9.72
N GLY A 15 0.94 -3.22 9.64
CA GLY A 15 1.67 -4.39 10.10
C GLY A 15 3.09 -4.46 9.55
N TYR A 16 3.79 -5.52 9.95
CA TYR A 16 5.13 -5.83 9.46
C TYR A 16 5.12 -7.22 8.78
N TYR A 17 5.83 -7.33 7.67
CA TYR A 17 5.80 -8.51 6.81
C TYR A 17 7.21 -8.91 6.42
N SER A 18 7.53 -10.18 6.56
CA SER A 18 8.82 -10.72 6.13
C SER A 18 8.89 -10.79 4.60
N PHE A 19 10.00 -10.35 4.02
CA PHE A 19 10.36 -10.58 2.63
C PHE A 19 11.67 -11.38 2.57
N PHE A 20 11.55 -12.70 2.76
CA PHE A 20 12.68 -13.59 3.03
C PHE A 20 13.63 -13.71 1.83
N GLU A 21 13.11 -13.66 0.60
CA GLU A 21 13.88 -13.78 -0.65
C GLU A 21 14.94 -12.68 -0.79
N ARG A 22 14.74 -11.55 -0.11
CA ARG A 22 15.66 -10.41 -0.08
C ARG A 22 16.28 -10.18 1.30
N ASN A 23 15.98 -11.00 2.30
CA ASN A 23 16.33 -10.78 3.71
C ASN A 23 15.90 -9.38 4.21
N GLN A 24 14.64 -9.02 3.92
CA GLN A 24 14.08 -7.70 4.22
C GLN A 24 12.83 -7.78 5.10
N LEU A 25 12.53 -6.66 5.76
CA LEU A 25 11.30 -6.44 6.52
C LEU A 25 10.51 -5.31 5.86
N ILE A 26 9.26 -5.55 5.53
CA ILE A 26 8.33 -4.53 5.04
C ILE A 26 7.53 -4.00 6.22
N LEU A 27 7.56 -2.68 6.43
CA LEU A 27 6.72 -1.97 7.39
C LEU A 27 5.62 -1.24 6.61
N ALA A 28 4.36 -1.64 6.80
CA ALA A 28 3.25 -1.11 6.04
C ALA A 28 2.43 -0.10 6.87
N PHE A 29 2.14 1.05 6.26
CA PHE A 29 1.33 2.12 6.85
C PHE A 29 0.17 2.46 5.91
N HIS A 30 -0.99 2.75 6.49
CA HIS A 30 -2.08 3.41 5.80
C HIS A 30 -1.80 4.91 5.85
N VAL A 31 -1.66 5.53 4.68
CA VAL A 31 -1.37 6.96 4.54
C VAL A 31 -2.53 7.64 3.84
N ARG A 32 -2.98 8.76 4.38
CA ARG A 32 -3.84 9.71 3.67
C ARG A 32 -2.92 10.68 2.95
N ALA A 33 -3.02 10.76 1.63
CA ALA A 33 -2.17 11.62 0.81
C ALA A 33 -2.98 12.72 0.12
N GLN A 34 -2.38 13.90 -0.05
CA GLN A 34 -2.97 15.08 -0.70
C GLN A 34 -1.93 15.75 -1.61
N GLY A 35 -2.39 16.42 -2.67
CA GLY A 35 -1.54 17.10 -3.65
C GLY A 35 -1.78 16.64 -5.08
N GLU A 36 -0.88 17.05 -5.97
CA GLU A 36 -0.87 16.66 -7.37
C GLU A 36 0.10 15.50 -7.59
N ILE A 37 -0.36 14.44 -8.27
CA ILE A 37 0.46 13.26 -8.56
C ILE A 37 1.54 13.61 -9.58
N GLN A 38 2.80 13.42 -9.21
CA GLN A 38 3.96 13.61 -10.08
C GLN A 38 4.83 12.35 -10.01
N LEU A 39 4.97 11.63 -11.13
CA LEU A 39 5.73 10.38 -11.17
C LEU A 39 7.24 10.67 -11.12
N GLY A 40 7.93 10.05 -10.17
CA GLY A 40 9.39 9.98 -10.14
C GLY A 40 9.95 9.03 -11.21
N GLU A 41 11.28 9.04 -11.39
CA GLU A 41 11.97 8.29 -12.46
C GLU A 41 11.84 6.76 -12.33
N GLU A 42 11.53 6.25 -11.14
CA GLU A 42 11.38 4.81 -10.88
C GLU A 42 9.97 4.27 -11.22
N LEU A 43 9.00 5.14 -11.53
CA LEU A 43 7.59 4.78 -11.75
C LEU A 43 7.16 4.96 -13.20
N GLU A 44 6.55 3.92 -13.78
CA GLU A 44 6.00 3.98 -15.14
C GLU A 44 4.57 4.58 -15.19
N GLU A 45 3.71 4.21 -14.24
CA GLU A 45 2.29 4.60 -14.25
C GLU A 45 1.73 4.71 -12.82
N VAL A 46 0.68 5.53 -12.66
CA VAL A 46 -0.16 5.57 -11.45
C VAL A 46 -1.61 5.26 -11.80
N LYS A 47 -2.23 4.41 -10.97
CA LYS A 47 -3.66 4.09 -11.05
C LYS A 47 -4.36 4.25 -9.72
N LEU A 48 -5.45 5.02 -9.72
CA LEU A 48 -6.35 5.14 -8.57
C LEU A 48 -7.42 4.05 -8.64
N ILE A 49 -7.42 3.14 -7.67
CA ILE A 49 -8.35 2.01 -7.62
C ILE A 49 -9.19 2.10 -6.34
N PRO A 50 -10.52 2.10 -6.44
CA PRO A 50 -11.40 1.99 -5.27
C PRO A 50 -11.11 0.71 -4.45
N PRO A 51 -11.21 0.75 -3.11
CA PRO A 51 -10.88 -0.40 -2.26
C PRO A 51 -11.64 -1.69 -2.61
N ASP A 52 -12.91 -1.57 -3.02
CA ASP A 52 -13.77 -2.69 -3.43
C ASP A 52 -13.39 -3.32 -4.78
N LYS A 53 -12.50 -2.67 -5.54
CA LYS A 53 -12.06 -3.12 -6.88
C LYS A 53 -10.62 -3.59 -6.91
N VAL A 54 -9.82 -3.29 -5.90
CA VAL A 54 -8.42 -3.73 -5.83
C VAL A 54 -8.35 -5.16 -5.29
N ARG A 55 -7.53 -6.00 -5.94
CA ARG A 55 -7.28 -7.37 -5.51
C ARG A 55 -5.86 -7.48 -4.96
N PRO A 56 -5.67 -7.96 -3.71
CA PRO A 56 -4.35 -8.25 -3.19
C PRO A 56 -3.61 -9.28 -4.06
N TRP A 57 -2.31 -9.10 -4.24
CA TRP A 57 -1.41 -10.11 -4.81
C TRP A 57 -0.78 -10.98 -3.71
N SER A 58 -0.17 -12.09 -4.09
CA SER A 58 0.25 -13.13 -3.14
C SER A 58 1.56 -12.85 -2.39
N MET A 59 2.42 -11.95 -2.89
CA MET A 59 3.79 -11.76 -2.38
C MET A 59 4.11 -10.27 -2.12
N GLY A 60 5.27 -10.00 -1.50
CA GLY A 60 5.73 -8.63 -1.24
C GLY A 60 4.75 -7.84 -0.38
N THR A 61 4.25 -6.72 -0.92
CA THR A 61 3.28 -5.83 -0.25
C THR A 61 1.83 -6.30 -0.32
N GLY A 62 1.52 -7.37 -1.08
CA GLY A 62 0.16 -7.88 -1.24
C GLY A 62 -0.51 -8.33 0.08
N PRO A 63 0.18 -9.06 0.98
CA PRO A 63 -0.34 -9.37 2.32
C PRO A 63 -0.74 -8.13 3.13
N ALA A 64 0.04 -7.04 3.06
CA ALA A 64 -0.30 -5.78 3.72
C ALA A 64 -1.59 -5.17 3.16
N LEU A 65 -1.77 -5.18 1.84
CA LEU A 65 -3.00 -4.69 1.21
C LEU A 65 -4.22 -5.52 1.64
N ARG A 66 -4.10 -6.85 1.71
CA ARG A 66 -5.18 -7.73 2.18
C ARG A 66 -5.60 -7.38 3.61
N ASP A 67 -4.63 -7.30 4.53
CA ASP A 67 -4.92 -7.05 5.94
C ASP A 67 -5.51 -5.65 6.13
N TRP A 68 -5.03 -4.66 5.35
CA TRP A 68 -5.64 -3.34 5.30
C TRP A 68 -7.11 -3.41 4.82
N LEU A 69 -7.42 -4.10 3.72
CA LEU A 69 -8.79 -4.24 3.22
C LEU A 69 -9.72 -4.94 4.23
N ILE A 70 -9.22 -5.93 4.97
CA ILE A 70 -9.95 -6.57 6.08
C ILE A 70 -10.24 -5.55 7.18
N SER A 71 -9.25 -4.73 7.58
CA SER A 71 -9.44 -3.66 8.57
C SER A 71 -10.48 -2.61 8.12
N GLN A 72 -10.60 -2.39 6.81
CA GLN A 72 -11.60 -1.49 6.21
C GLN A 72 -12.97 -2.17 6.02
N LYS A 73 -13.13 -3.44 6.40
CA LYS A 73 -14.35 -4.26 6.20
C LYS A 73 -14.74 -4.41 4.72
N VAL A 74 -13.77 -4.30 3.82
CA VAL A 74 -13.96 -4.49 2.38
C VAL A 74 -13.85 -5.97 2.00
N LEU A 75 -12.93 -6.69 2.66
CA LEU A 75 -12.78 -8.14 2.53
C LEU A 75 -13.24 -8.84 3.82
N SER A 76 -13.91 -9.98 3.66
CA SER A 76 -14.23 -10.91 4.76
C SER A 76 -13.01 -11.77 5.09
N THR A 77 -12.85 -12.11 6.36
CA THR A 77 -11.97 -13.21 6.79
C THR A 77 -12.88 -14.42 6.98
N ASP A 78 -13.02 -15.24 5.94
CA ASP A 78 -13.77 -16.50 6.04
C ASP A 78 -13.01 -17.53 6.87
#